data_AF-A0AAW3FR57-F1
#
_entry.id   AF-A0AAW3FR57-F1
#
_cell.length_a   1.000
_cell.length_b   1.000
_cell.length_c   1.000
_cell.angle_alpha   90.00
_cell.angle_beta   90.00
_cell.angle_gamma   90.00
#
_symmetry.space_group_name_H-M   'P 1'
#
loop_
_entity.id
_entity.type
_entity.pdbx_description
1 polymer ?
#
loop_
_entity_poly.entity_id
_entity_poly.type
_entity_poly.pdbx_seq_one_letter_code
_entity_poly.pdbx_strand_id
1 'polypeptide(L)'
;MVTVVRRTLHDKIFIIALICAGLSLFIGTPQLTAINWATIGTLFALMISVQLLRAMHLLDTLRDWLLVKSHDTRQMCQLFILLAFGGSMILTNDVAILTLIPIFLTLARRQHLAIAYPTTLIIMAANLGSAFTPIGNPQNLFLVTFYHVNLFTFFKLSTPLMLASLTLLVALSWRLPRLPLTVTPTKSTPISRSQIGLAGGLLSFIMLGIFNLVPISLVIIGTIVVGLMINRRVFRDVDYALLLTFICFFIFVSAISHNPAITHWLNQLTQTAPSVYITGLITSQVISNVPAAILLANFTPHLSALFLGVNIGGLGSLVASLANLLALKQLLPFNDEQPLHHFLIVFTALNGLGLFILGLGGWFYLHL
;
A
#
# COMPACT_ATOMS: atom_id res chain seq x y z
N MET A 1 -22.21 12.11 9.61
CA MET A 1 -22.74 10.95 8.86
C MET A 1 -22.92 11.27 7.39
N VAL A 2 -23.66 12.34 7.03
CA VAL A 2 -23.88 12.77 5.62
C VAL A 2 -22.57 12.94 4.82
N THR A 3 -21.54 13.55 5.41
CA THR A 3 -20.25 13.77 4.73
C THR A 3 -19.48 12.48 4.45
N VAL A 4 -19.57 11.48 5.33
CA VAL A 4 -18.88 10.19 5.16
C VAL A 4 -19.54 9.40 4.04
N VAL A 5 -20.86 9.25 4.10
CA VAL A 5 -21.65 8.56 3.06
C VAL A 5 -21.42 9.23 1.70
N ARG A 6 -21.46 10.57 1.64
CA ARG A 6 -21.21 11.30 0.40
C ARG A 6 -19.80 11.06 -0.14
N ARG A 7 -18.77 11.11 0.71
CA ARG A 7 -17.38 10.83 0.33
C ARG A 7 -17.24 9.40 -0.20
N THR A 8 -17.85 8.44 0.45
CA THR A 8 -17.81 7.03 0.05
C THR A 8 -18.49 6.81 -1.30
N LEU A 9 -19.69 7.33 -1.50
CA LEU A 9 -20.45 7.17 -2.73
C LEU A 9 -19.84 7.91 -3.94
N HIS A 10 -18.98 8.90 -3.72
CA HIS A 10 -18.29 9.63 -4.78
C HIS A 10 -16.85 9.12 -5.02
N ASP A 11 -16.41 8.10 -4.28
CA ASP A 11 -15.09 7.55 -4.52
C ASP A 11 -15.06 6.70 -5.79
N LYS A 12 -14.29 7.15 -6.78
CA LYS A 12 -14.21 6.54 -8.10
C LYS A 12 -13.67 5.11 -8.06
N ILE A 13 -12.72 4.82 -7.16
CA ILE A 13 -12.14 3.48 -7.04
C ILE A 13 -13.22 2.51 -6.55
N PHE A 14 -13.96 2.91 -5.52
CA PHE A 14 -15.08 2.13 -5.02
C PHE A 14 -16.17 1.92 -6.08
N ILE A 15 -16.57 2.96 -6.82
CA ILE A 15 -17.58 2.84 -7.89
C ILE A 15 -17.12 1.84 -8.96
N ILE A 16 -15.86 1.92 -9.40
CA ILE A 16 -15.31 1.00 -10.40
C ILE A 16 -15.34 -0.43 -9.85
N ALA A 17 -14.88 -0.64 -8.62
CA ALA A 17 -14.89 -1.96 -7.98
C ALA A 17 -16.31 -2.52 -7.82
N LEU A 18 -17.29 -1.66 -7.49
CA LEU A 18 -18.70 -2.03 -7.38
C LEU A 18 -19.28 -2.45 -8.73
N ILE A 19 -18.96 -1.70 -9.81
CA ILE A 19 -19.39 -2.05 -11.17
C ILE A 19 -18.75 -3.39 -11.59
N CYS A 20 -17.44 -3.57 -11.37
CA CYS A 20 -16.76 -4.84 -11.68
C CYS A 20 -17.37 -6.01 -10.89
N ALA A 21 -17.65 -5.83 -9.60
CA ALA A 21 -18.32 -6.83 -8.79
C ALA A 21 -19.73 -7.14 -9.32
N GLY A 22 -20.51 -6.13 -9.70
CA GLY A 22 -21.83 -6.32 -10.30
C GLY A 22 -21.78 -7.05 -11.64
N LEU A 23 -20.84 -6.69 -12.52
CA LEU A 23 -20.64 -7.38 -13.80
C LEU A 23 -20.17 -8.82 -13.62
N SER A 24 -19.38 -9.11 -12.58
CA SER A 24 -18.92 -10.47 -12.30
C SER A 24 -20.06 -11.44 -11.95
N LEU A 25 -21.21 -10.94 -11.51
CA LEU A 25 -22.40 -11.77 -11.24
C LEU A 25 -22.95 -12.45 -12.51
N PHE A 26 -22.66 -11.90 -13.70
CA PHE A 26 -23.00 -12.54 -14.98
C PHE A 26 -22.01 -13.65 -15.37
N ILE A 27 -20.84 -13.69 -14.73
CA ILE A 27 -19.75 -14.62 -15.02
C ILE A 27 -19.85 -15.85 -14.08
N GLY A 28 -20.25 -15.64 -12.83
CA GLY A 28 -20.43 -16.72 -11.86
C GLY A 28 -21.18 -16.25 -10.61
N THR A 29 -21.62 -17.20 -9.79
CA THR A 29 -22.37 -16.92 -8.56
C THR A 29 -21.41 -16.79 -7.37
N PRO A 30 -21.21 -15.58 -6.80
CA PRO A 30 -20.32 -15.41 -5.67
C PRO A 30 -20.91 -16.03 -4.41
N GLN A 31 -20.03 -16.53 -3.54
CA GLN A 31 -20.39 -16.99 -2.21
C GLN A 31 -19.98 -15.92 -1.19
N LEU A 32 -20.93 -15.49 -0.35
CA LEU A 32 -20.64 -14.48 0.70
C LEU A 32 -19.64 -15.00 1.75
N THR A 33 -19.51 -16.32 1.89
CA THR A 33 -18.48 -16.98 2.73
C THR A 33 -17.06 -16.72 2.26
N ALA A 34 -16.86 -16.32 0.99
CA ALA A 34 -15.54 -15.99 0.46
C ALA A 34 -15.01 -14.63 0.97
N ILE A 35 -15.86 -13.80 1.59
CA ILE A 35 -15.42 -12.53 2.18
C ILE A 35 -14.63 -12.84 3.46
N ASN A 36 -13.33 -12.51 3.44
CA ASN A 36 -12.49 -12.66 4.62
C ASN A 36 -12.73 -11.50 5.62
N TRP A 37 -13.68 -11.72 6.52
CA TRP A 37 -14.03 -10.74 7.57
C TRP A 37 -12.87 -10.42 8.52
N ALA A 38 -11.93 -11.34 8.73
CA ALA A 38 -10.75 -11.07 9.54
C ALA A 38 -9.84 -10.05 8.85
N THR A 39 -9.62 -10.18 7.54
CA THR A 39 -8.88 -9.17 6.75
C THR A 39 -9.59 -7.81 6.79
N ILE A 40 -10.91 -7.76 6.54
CA ILE A 40 -11.68 -6.51 6.58
C ILE A 40 -11.60 -5.84 7.96
N GLY A 41 -11.80 -6.62 9.03
CA GLY A 41 -11.73 -6.12 10.41
C GLY A 41 -10.34 -5.62 10.78
N THR A 42 -9.29 -6.32 10.36
CA THR A 42 -7.90 -5.90 10.57
C THR A 42 -7.60 -4.59 9.85
N LEU A 43 -8.01 -4.45 8.58
CA LEU A 43 -7.86 -3.21 7.82
C LEU A 43 -8.60 -2.06 8.50
N PHE A 44 -9.80 -2.29 9.02
CA PHE A 44 -10.54 -1.29 9.78
C PHE A 44 -9.79 -0.84 11.03
N ALA A 45 -9.24 -1.78 11.83
CA ALA A 45 -8.45 -1.46 13.02
C ALA A 45 -7.20 -0.63 12.65
N LEU A 46 -6.54 -0.98 11.55
CA LEU A 46 -5.36 -0.28 11.05
C LEU A 46 -5.69 1.15 10.60
N MET A 47 -6.80 1.34 9.86
CA MET A 47 -7.26 2.67 9.46
C MET A 47 -7.62 3.54 10.66
N ILE A 48 -8.28 3.00 11.69
CA ILE A 48 -8.55 3.75 12.95
C ILE A 48 -7.23 4.19 13.59
N SER A 49 -6.28 3.26 13.73
CA SER A 49 -4.98 3.53 14.35
C SER A 49 -4.26 4.65 13.61
N VAL A 50 -4.30 4.64 12.28
CA VAL A 50 -3.72 5.68 11.45
C VAL A 50 -4.40 7.03 11.64
N GLN A 51 -5.73 7.07 11.72
CA GLN A 51 -6.44 8.33 11.96
C GLN A 51 -6.14 8.88 13.36
N LEU A 52 -5.93 8.02 14.36
CA LEU A 52 -5.42 8.44 15.68
C LEU A 52 -4.04 9.06 15.57
N LEU A 53 -3.12 8.45 14.80
CA LEU A 53 -1.78 9.00 14.57
C LEU A 53 -1.82 10.36 13.87
N ARG A 54 -2.71 10.53 12.88
CA ARG A 54 -2.95 11.83 12.22
C ARG A 54 -3.46 12.88 13.20
N ALA A 55 -4.46 12.54 13.99
CA ALA A 55 -5.07 13.45 14.97
C ALA A 55 -4.08 13.91 16.05
N MET A 56 -2.98 13.18 16.25
CA MET A 56 -1.92 13.51 17.22
C MET A 56 -0.84 14.46 16.66
N HIS A 57 -1.03 15.06 15.47
CA HIS A 57 -0.09 15.97 14.81
C HIS A 57 1.32 15.41 14.58
N LEU A 58 1.49 14.09 14.63
CA LEU A 58 2.79 13.43 14.44
C LEU A 58 3.38 13.72 13.05
N LEU A 59 2.51 14.00 12.07
CA LEU A 59 2.87 14.30 10.68
C LEU A 59 3.41 15.73 10.48
N ASP A 60 2.92 16.71 11.24
CA ASP A 60 3.38 18.09 11.17
C ASP A 60 4.81 18.19 11.74
N THR A 61 5.07 17.49 12.84
CA THR A 61 6.41 17.37 13.40
C THR A 61 7.37 16.67 12.43
N LEU A 62 6.90 15.66 11.71
CA LEU A 62 7.70 14.93 10.73
C LEU A 62 8.11 15.81 9.53
N ARG A 63 7.22 16.69 9.04
CA ARG A 63 7.56 17.71 8.03
C ARG A 63 8.69 18.63 8.50
N ASP A 64 8.58 19.16 9.71
CA ASP A 64 9.55 20.13 10.23
C ASP A 64 10.89 19.45 10.54
N TRP A 65 10.86 18.23 11.08
CA TRP A 65 12.04 17.40 11.26
C TRP A 65 12.77 17.12 9.93
N LEU A 66 12.02 16.84 8.85
CA LEU A 66 12.58 16.60 7.52
C LEU A 66 13.36 17.81 6.99
N LEU A 67 12.81 19.01 7.14
CA LEU A 67 13.47 20.25 6.71
C LEU A 67 14.72 20.55 7.54
N VAL A 68 14.68 20.32 8.86
CA VAL A 68 15.85 20.52 9.73
C VAL A 68 16.98 19.54 9.42
N LYS A 69 16.67 18.30 9.04
CA LYS A 69 17.67 17.26 8.79
C LYS A 69 18.24 17.26 7.37
N SER A 70 17.60 17.96 6.44
CA SER A 70 18.02 18.03 5.04
C SER A 70 18.95 19.20 4.81
N HIS A 71 20.06 18.98 4.10
CA HIS A 71 21.00 20.03 3.69
C HIS A 71 20.73 20.50 2.26
N ASP A 72 20.28 19.58 1.40
CA ASP A 72 19.97 19.83 -0.01
C ASP A 72 18.67 19.13 -0.43
N THR A 73 18.15 19.52 -1.60
CA THR A 73 16.89 19.02 -2.15
C THR A 73 16.89 17.52 -2.41
N ARG A 74 18.05 16.93 -2.76
CA ARG A 74 18.18 15.49 -2.94
C ARG A 74 18.08 14.76 -1.61
N GLN A 75 18.78 15.23 -0.58
CA GLN A 75 18.69 14.61 0.75
C GLN A 75 17.27 14.69 1.29
N MET A 76 16.57 15.80 1.07
CA MET A 76 15.15 15.93 1.40
C MET A 76 14.32 14.85 0.71
N CYS A 77 14.45 14.71 -0.61
CA CYS A 77 13.73 13.70 -1.38
C CYS A 77 14.11 12.27 -0.94
N GLN A 78 15.38 11.99 -0.66
CA GLN A 78 15.85 10.71 -0.14
C GLN A 78 15.24 10.37 1.21
N LEU A 79 15.12 11.35 2.11
CA LEU A 79 14.43 11.16 3.38
C LEU A 79 12.94 10.88 3.17
N PHE A 80 12.26 11.55 2.23
CA PHE A 80 10.88 11.19 1.88
C PHE A 80 10.76 9.76 1.34
N ILE A 81 11.69 9.34 0.48
CA ILE A 81 11.74 7.97 -0.05
C ILE A 81 11.94 6.97 1.10
N LEU A 82 12.89 7.22 2.00
CA LEU A 82 13.16 6.35 3.15
C LEU A 82 11.99 6.32 4.15
N LEU A 83 11.35 7.46 4.39
CA LEU A 83 10.16 7.53 5.24
C LEU A 83 8.95 6.86 4.60
N ALA A 84 8.80 6.92 3.28
CA ALA A 84 7.76 6.16 2.59
C ALA A 84 8.05 4.66 2.65
N PHE A 85 9.30 4.27 2.44
CA PHE A 85 9.74 2.87 2.53
C PHE A 85 9.54 2.30 3.93
N GLY A 86 10.12 2.91 4.97
CA GLY A 86 9.99 2.44 6.35
C GLY A 86 8.61 2.72 6.95
N GLY A 87 8.00 3.86 6.63
CA GLY A 87 6.68 4.22 7.15
C GLY A 87 5.58 3.33 6.61
N SER A 88 5.65 2.90 5.34
CA SER A 88 4.68 1.96 4.77
C SER A 88 4.76 0.55 5.36
N MET A 89 5.90 0.13 5.92
CA MET A 89 6.02 -1.12 6.69
C MET A 89 5.14 -1.11 7.95
N ILE A 90 4.83 0.07 8.47
CA ILE A 90 4.14 0.25 9.75
C ILE A 90 2.71 0.75 9.55
N LEU A 91 2.53 1.74 8.67
CA LEU A 91 1.28 2.47 8.52
C LEU A 91 0.41 2.00 7.37
N THR A 92 0.94 1.12 6.53
CA THR A 92 0.52 0.76 5.17
C THR A 92 0.96 1.71 4.06
N ASN A 93 1.05 1.16 2.84
CA ASN A 93 1.33 1.92 1.62
C ASN A 93 0.30 3.05 1.39
N ASP A 94 -1.00 2.77 1.48
CA ASP A 94 -2.05 3.77 1.20
C ASP A 94 -1.96 4.96 2.15
N VAL A 95 -1.70 4.67 3.43
CA VAL A 95 -1.59 5.70 4.46
C VAL A 95 -0.32 6.50 4.27
N ALA A 96 0.82 5.83 4.04
CA ALA A 96 2.08 6.51 3.76
C ALA A 96 1.93 7.48 2.59
N ILE A 97 1.24 7.06 1.52
CA ILE A 97 0.90 7.89 0.37
C ILE A 97 0.03 9.09 0.76
N LEU A 98 -1.09 8.86 1.44
CA LEU A 98 -2.00 9.93 1.88
C LEU A 98 -1.37 10.90 2.88
N THR A 99 -0.26 10.53 3.52
CA THR A 99 0.46 11.41 4.46
C THR A 99 1.63 12.12 3.80
N LEU A 100 2.48 11.41 3.07
CA LEU A 100 3.78 11.94 2.64
C LEU A 100 3.68 12.70 1.32
N ILE A 101 2.78 12.30 0.42
CA ILE A 101 2.63 12.97 -0.87
C ILE A 101 2.19 14.43 -0.70
N PRO A 102 1.16 14.79 0.09
CA PRO A 102 0.74 16.19 0.23
C PRO A 102 1.83 17.06 0.87
N ILE A 103 2.55 16.50 1.84
CA ILE A 103 3.67 17.17 2.50
C ILE A 103 4.78 17.41 1.47
N PHE A 104 5.16 16.38 0.71
CA PHE A 104 6.16 16.49 -0.33
C PHE A 104 5.77 17.52 -1.39
N LEU A 105 4.55 17.48 -1.91
CA LEU A 105 4.08 18.42 -2.95
C LEU A 105 4.08 19.87 -2.45
N THR A 106 3.68 20.10 -1.21
CA THR A 106 3.74 21.43 -0.59
C THR A 106 5.17 21.95 -0.49
N LEU A 107 6.11 21.11 -0.10
CA LEU A 107 7.53 21.48 -0.01
C LEU A 107 8.17 21.65 -1.39
N ALA A 108 7.86 20.75 -2.32
CA ALA A 108 8.35 20.80 -3.70
C ALA A 108 7.92 22.10 -4.38
N ARG A 109 6.66 22.52 -4.20
CA ARG A 109 6.14 23.81 -4.67
C ARG A 109 6.94 24.99 -4.10
N ARG A 110 7.15 25.03 -2.79
CA ARG A 110 7.89 26.12 -2.12
C ARG A 110 9.37 26.16 -2.52
N GLN A 111 9.93 25.02 -2.89
CA GLN A 111 11.32 24.86 -3.33
C GLN A 111 11.47 24.91 -4.86
N HIS A 112 10.37 25.12 -5.61
CA HIS A 112 10.33 25.07 -7.07
C HIS A 112 10.96 23.79 -7.67
N LEU A 113 10.73 22.64 -7.02
CA LEU A 113 11.27 21.35 -7.43
C LEU A 113 10.42 20.66 -8.49
N ALA A 114 11.09 19.87 -9.34
CA ALA A 114 10.41 18.92 -10.19
C ALA A 114 9.62 17.90 -9.35
N ILE A 115 8.33 17.77 -9.62
CA ILE A 115 7.42 16.94 -8.84
C ILE A 115 7.46 15.49 -9.33
N ALA A 116 7.53 15.28 -10.65
CA ALA A 116 7.27 13.98 -11.24
C ALA A 116 8.20 12.85 -10.77
N TYR A 117 9.52 13.08 -10.87
CA TYR A 117 10.52 12.06 -10.55
C TYR A 117 10.56 11.69 -9.06
N PRO A 118 10.67 12.64 -8.10
CA PRO A 118 10.72 12.28 -6.69
C PRO A 118 9.39 11.70 -6.20
N THR A 119 8.25 12.23 -6.65
CA THR A 119 6.93 11.67 -6.27
C THR A 119 6.80 10.22 -6.71
N THR A 120 7.27 9.89 -7.92
CA THR A 120 7.28 8.51 -8.41
C THR A 120 8.12 7.60 -7.52
N LEU A 121 9.31 8.04 -7.10
CA LEU A 121 10.16 7.25 -6.19
C LEU A 121 9.53 7.09 -4.80
N ILE A 122 8.84 8.10 -4.29
CA ILE A 122 8.07 8.01 -3.03
C ILE A 122 6.96 6.97 -3.15
N ILE A 123 6.27 6.92 -4.30
CA ILE A 123 5.22 5.92 -4.56
C ILE A 123 5.79 4.51 -4.64
N MET A 124 6.87 4.33 -5.41
CA MET A 124 7.58 3.05 -5.48
C MET A 124 8.07 2.62 -4.10
N ALA A 125 8.59 3.55 -3.30
CA ALA A 125 9.03 3.28 -1.94
C ALA A 125 7.90 2.84 -1.01
N ALA A 126 6.73 3.48 -1.09
CA ALA A 126 5.57 3.06 -0.30
C ALA A 126 5.09 1.64 -0.69
N ASN A 127 5.04 1.31 -1.98
CA ASN A 127 4.66 -0.04 -2.42
C ASN A 127 5.70 -1.08 -2.01
N LEU A 128 6.99 -0.84 -2.29
CA LEU A 128 8.05 -1.83 -2.04
C LEU A 128 8.37 -1.98 -0.54
N GLY A 129 8.34 -0.89 0.22
CA GLY A 129 8.55 -0.92 1.66
C GLY A 129 7.45 -1.70 2.36
N SER A 130 6.19 -1.50 1.95
CA SER A 130 5.05 -2.23 2.49
C SER A 130 5.13 -3.75 2.32
N ALA A 131 5.90 -4.24 1.34
CA ALA A 131 6.07 -5.65 1.10
C ALA A 131 6.86 -6.36 2.23
N PHE A 132 7.62 -5.61 3.04
CA PHE A 132 8.48 -6.20 4.06
C PHE A 132 7.73 -6.75 5.29
N THR A 133 6.55 -6.23 5.60
CA THR A 133 5.75 -6.63 6.77
C THR A 133 4.35 -7.11 6.37
N PRO A 134 3.68 -7.97 7.17
CA PRO A 134 2.34 -8.42 6.84
C PRO A 134 1.28 -7.31 6.84
N ILE A 135 1.41 -6.33 7.74
CA ILE A 135 0.50 -5.18 7.76
C ILE A 135 0.76 -4.17 6.67
N GLY A 136 1.96 -4.14 6.10
CA GLY A 136 2.34 -3.06 5.22
C GLY A 136 1.38 -2.95 4.03
N ASN A 137 0.86 -4.08 3.55
CA ASN A 137 -0.18 -4.05 2.53
C ASN A 137 -1.23 -5.15 2.70
N PRO A 138 -2.45 -4.92 2.15
CA PRO A 138 -3.57 -5.83 2.36
C PRO A 138 -3.38 -7.21 1.71
N GLN A 139 -2.65 -7.31 0.60
CA GLN A 139 -2.34 -8.59 -0.02
C GLN A 139 -1.46 -9.47 0.86
N ASN A 140 -0.45 -8.90 1.54
CA ASN A 140 0.41 -9.67 2.43
C ASN A 140 -0.35 -10.15 3.66
N LEU A 141 -1.19 -9.29 4.23
CA LEU A 141 -2.10 -9.66 5.31
C LEU A 141 -3.00 -10.84 4.90
N PHE A 142 -3.58 -10.77 3.70
CA PHE A 142 -4.39 -11.85 3.16
C PHE A 142 -3.57 -13.14 3.00
N LEU A 143 -2.39 -13.09 2.36
CA LEU A 143 -1.53 -14.26 2.14
C LEU A 143 -1.09 -14.93 3.45
N VAL A 144 -0.73 -14.15 4.47
CA VAL A 144 -0.35 -14.67 5.79
C VAL A 144 -1.53 -15.40 6.44
N THR A 145 -2.73 -14.83 6.34
CA THR A 145 -3.94 -15.42 6.90
C THR A 145 -4.38 -16.67 6.14
N PHE A 146 -4.31 -16.65 4.80
CA PHE A 146 -4.76 -17.72 3.92
C PHE A 146 -3.83 -18.95 3.97
N TYR A 147 -2.51 -18.73 3.93
CA TYR A 147 -1.52 -19.82 3.97
C TYR A 147 -1.03 -20.15 5.39
N HIS A 148 -1.59 -19.52 6.43
CA HIS A 148 -1.17 -19.68 7.83
C HIS A 148 0.35 -19.50 8.04
N VAL A 149 0.92 -18.45 7.43
CA VAL A 149 2.37 -18.21 7.40
C VAL A 149 2.85 -17.69 8.75
N ASN A 150 3.86 -18.33 9.34
CA ASN A 150 4.48 -17.83 10.56
C ASN A 150 5.43 -16.63 10.29
N LEU A 151 5.77 -15.90 11.35
CA LEU A 151 6.60 -14.68 11.28
C LEU A 151 7.97 -14.92 10.62
N PHE A 152 8.64 -16.01 10.99
CA PHE A 152 9.98 -16.32 10.51
C PHE A 152 9.98 -16.62 9.01
N THR A 153 9.05 -17.46 8.55
CA THR A 153 8.86 -17.78 7.13
C THR A 153 8.55 -16.52 6.34
N PHE A 154 7.67 -15.65 6.86
CA PHE A 154 7.34 -14.40 6.19
C PHE A 154 8.57 -13.50 6.01
N PHE A 155 9.34 -13.24 7.06
CA PHE A 155 10.54 -12.39 6.94
C PHE A 155 11.65 -13.04 6.10
N LYS A 156 11.76 -14.36 6.10
CA LYS A 156 12.67 -15.06 5.18
C LYS A 156 12.31 -14.80 3.71
N LEU A 157 11.01 -14.71 3.40
CA LEU A 157 10.51 -14.39 2.06
C LEU A 157 10.63 -12.89 1.74
N SER A 158 10.34 -12.01 2.70
CA SER A 158 10.24 -10.57 2.45
C SER A 158 11.58 -9.82 2.49
N THR A 159 12.56 -10.31 3.25
CA THR A 159 13.88 -9.65 3.42
C THR A 159 14.67 -9.52 2.12
N PRO A 160 14.79 -10.57 1.26
CA PRO A 160 15.49 -10.43 -0.02
C PRO A 160 14.87 -9.36 -0.91
N LEU A 161 13.54 -9.33 -1.00
CA LEU A 161 12.80 -8.32 -1.75
C LEU A 161 13.03 -6.91 -1.17
N MET A 162 13.02 -6.77 0.16
CA MET A 162 13.29 -5.50 0.84
C MET A 162 14.69 -4.97 0.47
N LEU A 163 15.72 -5.80 0.56
CA LEU A 163 17.10 -5.41 0.25
C LEU A 163 17.26 -5.00 -1.23
N ALA A 164 16.71 -5.79 -2.15
CA ALA A 164 16.74 -5.48 -3.58
C ALA A 164 16.00 -4.17 -3.88
N SER A 165 14.83 -3.97 -3.26
CA SER A 165 14.02 -2.76 -3.41
C SER A 165 14.72 -1.52 -2.88
N LEU A 166 15.32 -1.60 -1.68
CA LEU A 166 16.05 -0.49 -1.09
C LEU A 166 17.27 -0.12 -1.94
N THR A 167 17.99 -1.13 -2.45
CA THR A 167 19.15 -0.92 -3.34
C THR A 167 18.73 -0.20 -4.62
N LEU A 168 17.63 -0.65 -5.27
CA LEU A 168 17.09 0.00 -6.45
C LEU A 168 16.69 1.46 -6.16
N LEU A 169 15.95 1.71 -5.08
CA LEU A 169 15.48 3.04 -4.71
C LEU A 169 16.63 3.99 -4.38
N VAL A 170 17.65 3.51 -3.65
CA VAL A 170 18.86 4.28 -3.39
C VAL A 170 19.53 4.64 -4.71
N ALA A 171 19.78 3.68 -5.59
CA ALA A 171 20.40 3.91 -6.90
C ALA A 171 19.64 4.94 -7.75
N LEU A 172 18.31 4.85 -7.82
CA LEU A 172 17.49 5.81 -8.55
C LEU A 172 17.52 7.20 -7.88
N SER A 173 17.54 7.26 -6.54
CA SER A 173 17.57 8.52 -5.80
C SER A 173 18.86 9.34 -6.04
N TRP A 174 19.96 8.71 -6.46
CA TRP A 174 21.20 9.42 -6.78
C TRP A 174 21.09 10.36 -7.97
N ARG A 175 20.08 10.17 -8.84
CA ARG A 175 19.78 11.05 -9.99
C ARG A 175 19.04 12.33 -9.60
N LEU A 176 18.58 12.45 -8.35
CA LEU A 176 17.92 13.66 -7.87
C LEU A 176 18.91 14.83 -7.79
N PRO A 177 18.49 16.05 -8.16
CA PRO A 177 19.36 17.21 -8.17
C PRO A 177 19.73 17.65 -6.74
N ARG A 178 20.98 18.08 -6.57
CA ARG A 178 21.49 18.69 -5.33
C ARG A 178 21.41 20.21 -5.44
N LEU A 179 20.33 20.79 -4.96
CA LEU A 179 20.13 22.24 -4.91
C LEU A 179 20.05 22.70 -3.45
N PRO A 180 20.48 23.92 -3.12
CA PRO A 180 20.34 24.48 -1.79
C PRO A 180 18.86 24.62 -1.44
N LEU A 181 18.52 24.37 -0.18
CA LEU A 181 17.16 24.57 0.33
C LEU A 181 16.89 26.06 0.54
N THR A 182 15.81 26.57 -0.05
CA THR A 182 15.38 27.97 0.11
C THR A 182 14.40 28.16 1.28
N VAL A 183 13.65 27.10 1.63
CA VAL A 183 12.69 27.11 2.74
C VAL A 183 13.39 26.84 4.07
N THR A 184 13.20 27.74 5.04
CA THR A 184 13.67 27.55 6.41
C THR A 184 12.68 26.71 7.23
N PRO A 185 13.18 25.86 8.15
CA PRO A 185 12.31 25.06 9.01
C PRO A 185 11.51 25.96 9.97
N THR A 186 10.21 25.69 10.11
CA THR A 186 9.41 26.24 11.22
C THR A 186 9.75 25.51 12.52
N LYS A 187 9.63 26.18 13.68
CA LYS A 187 9.86 25.58 15.00
C LYS A 187 9.04 24.28 15.12
N SER A 188 9.72 23.14 15.26
CA SER A 188 9.07 21.86 15.42
C SER A 188 8.36 21.77 16.76
N THR A 189 7.14 21.24 16.77
CA THR A 189 6.48 20.82 18.00
C THR A 189 7.06 19.47 18.43
N PRO A 190 7.59 19.33 19.65
CA PRO A 190 8.14 18.06 20.10
C PRO A 190 7.04 16.99 20.19
N ILE A 191 7.31 15.78 19.71
CA ILE A 191 6.40 14.64 19.84
C ILE A 191 6.37 14.22 21.32
N SER A 192 5.18 14.12 21.91
CA SER A 192 5.07 13.66 23.29
C SER A 192 5.37 12.16 23.39
N ARG A 193 6.09 11.75 24.44
CA ARG A 193 6.45 10.33 24.68
C ARG A 193 5.22 9.43 24.80
N SER A 194 4.11 9.96 25.31
CA SER A 194 2.83 9.24 25.42
C SER A 194 2.20 8.92 24.07
N GLN A 195 2.27 9.84 23.10
CA GLN A 195 1.78 9.61 21.73
C GLN A 195 2.60 8.51 21.02
N ILE A 196 3.93 8.49 21.22
CA ILE A 196 4.80 7.44 20.68
C ILE A 196 4.49 6.09 21.33
N GLY A 197 4.35 6.06 22.65
CA GLY A 197 4.01 4.83 23.38
C GLY A 197 2.66 4.24 22.94
N LEU A 198 1.66 5.09 22.77
CA LEU A 198 0.35 4.68 22.25
C LEU A 198 0.43 4.15 20.81
N ALA A 199 1.16 4.86 19.93
CA ALA A 199 1.36 4.46 18.55
C ALA A 199 2.00 3.07 18.44
N GLY A 200 3.10 2.87 19.18
CA GLY A 200 3.79 1.59 19.26
C GLY A 200 2.89 0.50 19.84
N GLY A 201 2.18 0.79 20.94
CA GLY A 201 1.28 -0.15 21.59
C GLY A 201 0.14 -0.63 20.68
N LEU A 202 -0.54 0.29 19.97
CA LEU A 202 -1.61 -0.06 19.03
C LEU A 202 -1.08 -0.91 17.86
N LEU A 203 0.07 -0.53 17.30
CA LEU A 203 0.69 -1.28 16.22
C LEU A 203 1.09 -2.69 16.65
N SER A 204 1.73 -2.82 17.81
CA SER A 204 2.10 -4.11 18.39
C SER A 204 0.87 -4.97 18.67
N PHE A 205 -0.21 -4.39 19.18
CA PHE A 205 -1.45 -5.13 19.45
C PHE A 205 -2.09 -5.65 18.15
N ILE A 206 -2.09 -4.86 17.09
CA ILE A 206 -2.53 -5.30 15.76
C ILE A 206 -1.66 -6.43 15.21
N MET A 207 -0.33 -6.34 15.38
CA MET A 207 0.60 -7.41 14.99
C MET A 207 0.27 -8.73 15.67
N LEU A 208 0.00 -8.72 16.99
CA LEU A 208 -0.37 -9.94 17.72
C LEU A 208 -1.63 -10.61 17.15
N GLY A 209 -2.61 -9.82 16.71
CA GLY A 209 -3.81 -10.34 16.05
C GLY A 209 -3.53 -11.05 14.72
N ILE A 210 -2.66 -10.45 13.91
CA ILE A 210 -2.37 -10.92 12.56
C ILE A 210 -1.59 -12.24 12.56
N PHE A 211 -0.70 -12.42 13.53
CA PHE A 211 0.02 -13.69 13.72
C PHE A 211 -0.77 -14.72 14.53
N ASN A 212 -2.06 -14.49 14.76
CA ASN A 212 -2.95 -15.38 15.51
C ASN A 212 -2.46 -15.66 16.95
N LEU A 213 -1.68 -14.74 17.54
CA LEU A 213 -1.23 -14.80 18.93
C LEU A 213 -2.32 -14.29 19.89
N VAL A 214 -3.18 -13.40 19.37
CA VAL A 214 -4.37 -12.90 20.04
C VAL A 214 -5.54 -13.04 19.07
N PRO A 215 -6.74 -13.42 19.52
CA PRO A 215 -7.93 -13.42 18.66
C PRO A 215 -8.14 -12.06 17.99
N ILE A 216 -8.28 -12.06 16.66
CA ILE A 216 -8.42 -10.81 15.89
C ILE A 216 -9.62 -9.97 16.33
N SER A 217 -10.68 -10.61 16.82
CA SER A 217 -11.85 -9.94 17.39
C SER A 217 -11.49 -9.03 18.58
N LEU A 218 -10.59 -9.49 19.47
CA LEU A 218 -10.12 -8.70 20.60
C LEU A 218 -9.27 -7.51 20.15
N VAL A 219 -8.46 -7.70 19.12
CA VAL A 219 -7.68 -6.61 18.51
C VAL A 219 -8.60 -5.53 17.98
N ILE A 220 -9.61 -5.90 17.18
CA ILE A 220 -10.58 -4.97 16.62
C ILE A 220 -11.32 -4.21 17.72
N ILE A 221 -11.84 -4.93 18.72
CA ILE A 221 -12.58 -4.33 19.84
C ILE A 221 -11.67 -3.37 20.61
N GLY A 222 -10.45 -3.78 20.95
CA GLY A 222 -9.51 -2.94 21.69
C GLY A 222 -9.15 -1.67 20.93
N THR A 223 -8.88 -1.76 19.62
CA THR A 223 -8.62 -0.58 18.79
C THR A 223 -9.82 0.36 18.71
N ILE A 224 -11.04 -0.16 18.62
CA ILE A 224 -12.27 0.67 18.66
C ILE A 224 -12.39 1.37 20.01
N VAL A 225 -12.20 0.67 21.13
CA VAL A 225 -12.27 1.25 22.47
C VAL A 225 -11.25 2.37 22.64
N VAL A 226 -10.00 2.13 22.27
CA VAL A 226 -8.94 3.15 22.31
C VAL A 226 -9.30 4.34 21.41
N GLY A 227 -9.78 4.10 20.19
CA GLY A 227 -10.22 5.16 19.28
C GLY A 227 -11.35 6.01 19.86
N LEU A 228 -12.32 5.39 20.53
CA LEU A 228 -13.44 6.08 21.17
C LEU A 228 -13.02 6.89 22.40
N MET A 229 -12.02 6.42 23.15
CA MET A 229 -11.48 7.10 24.32
C MET A 229 -10.65 8.33 23.95
N ILE A 230 -9.85 8.24 22.89
CA ILE A 230 -8.89 9.28 22.52
C ILE A 230 -9.53 10.36 21.64
N ASN A 231 -10.14 9.95 20.53
CA ASN A 231 -10.75 10.91 19.61
C ASN A 231 -11.80 10.24 18.73
N ARG A 232 -13.08 10.38 19.11
CA ARG A 232 -14.22 9.84 18.33
C ARG A 232 -14.31 10.37 16.90
N ARG A 233 -13.65 11.49 16.57
CA ARG A 233 -13.64 12.03 15.21
C ARG A 233 -12.89 11.14 14.23
N VAL A 234 -11.95 10.31 14.70
CA VAL A 234 -11.19 9.39 13.83
C VAL A 234 -12.08 8.47 13.01
N PHE A 235 -13.21 8.03 13.56
CA PHE A 235 -14.20 7.21 12.85
C PHE A 235 -14.89 7.95 11.71
N ARG A 236 -14.87 9.28 11.68
CA ARG A 236 -15.38 10.05 10.53
C ARG A 236 -14.37 10.12 9.39
N ASP A 237 -13.09 9.95 9.70
CA ASP A 237 -11.98 10.11 8.75
C ASP A 237 -11.49 8.78 8.18
N VAL A 238 -11.95 7.65 8.74
CA VAL A 238 -11.73 6.30 8.19
C VAL A 238 -12.22 6.24 6.74
N ASP A 239 -11.42 5.58 5.88
CA ASP A 239 -11.76 5.42 4.47
C ASP A 239 -12.67 4.20 4.25
N TYR A 240 -13.96 4.39 4.50
CA TYR A 240 -14.96 3.35 4.29
C TYR A 240 -15.11 2.93 2.82
N ALA A 241 -14.78 3.81 1.85
CA ALA A 241 -14.79 3.43 0.44
C ALA A 241 -13.75 2.35 0.16
N LEU A 242 -12.57 2.47 0.76
CA LEU A 242 -11.53 1.46 0.65
C LEU A 242 -12.00 0.12 1.24
N LEU A 243 -12.60 0.09 2.44
CA LEU A 243 -13.14 -1.15 3.01
C LEU A 243 -14.21 -1.81 2.13
N LEU A 244 -15.13 -1.03 1.58
CA LEU A 244 -16.15 -1.54 0.68
C LEU A 244 -15.54 -2.01 -0.65
N THR A 245 -14.46 -1.37 -1.12
CA THR A 245 -13.69 -1.82 -2.29
C THR A 245 -13.10 -3.20 -2.06
N PHE A 246 -12.54 -3.48 -0.88
CA PHE A 246 -12.08 -4.83 -0.52
C PHE A 246 -13.20 -5.87 -0.53
N ILE A 247 -14.38 -5.52 -0.01
CA ILE A 247 -15.55 -6.40 -0.08
C ILE A 247 -15.94 -6.67 -1.55
N CYS A 248 -15.93 -5.64 -2.40
CA CYS A 248 -16.18 -5.80 -3.84
C CYS A 248 -15.13 -6.70 -4.50
N PHE A 249 -13.85 -6.60 -4.11
CA PHE A 249 -12.81 -7.51 -4.60
C PHE A 249 -13.04 -8.95 -4.20
N PHE A 250 -13.44 -9.23 -2.95
CA PHE A 250 -13.80 -10.59 -2.53
C PHE A 250 -14.99 -11.14 -3.32
N ILE A 251 -16.04 -10.33 -3.54
CA ILE A 251 -17.20 -10.71 -4.34
C ILE A 251 -16.79 -10.99 -5.79
N PHE A 252 -16.02 -10.08 -6.40
CA PHE A 252 -15.52 -10.19 -7.76
C PHE A 252 -14.68 -11.46 -7.95
N VAL A 253 -13.71 -11.68 -7.07
CA VAL A 253 -12.87 -12.87 -7.10
C VAL A 253 -13.69 -14.14 -6.89
N SER A 254 -14.65 -14.13 -5.96
CA SER A 254 -15.54 -15.27 -5.72
C SER A 254 -16.36 -15.60 -6.96
N ALA A 255 -16.97 -14.61 -7.61
CA ALA A 255 -17.74 -14.86 -8.83
C ALA A 255 -16.86 -15.45 -9.95
N ILE A 256 -15.65 -14.92 -10.12
CA ILE A 256 -14.69 -15.41 -11.13
C ILE A 256 -14.22 -16.84 -10.82
N SER A 257 -13.92 -17.14 -9.56
CA SER A 257 -13.42 -18.46 -9.15
C SER A 257 -14.46 -19.58 -9.25
N HIS A 258 -15.73 -19.25 -9.51
CA HIS A 258 -16.81 -20.22 -9.75
C HIS A 258 -17.13 -20.43 -11.24
N ASN A 259 -16.44 -19.73 -12.15
CA ASN A 259 -16.60 -19.94 -13.58
C ASN A 259 -15.66 -21.06 -14.08
N PRO A 260 -16.18 -22.20 -14.60
CA PRO A 260 -15.35 -23.35 -15.00
C PRO A 260 -14.30 -23.05 -16.07
N ALA A 261 -14.58 -22.12 -17.00
CA ALA A 261 -13.63 -21.76 -18.04
C ALA A 261 -12.44 -20.97 -17.47
N ILE A 262 -12.72 -20.04 -16.56
CA ILE A 262 -11.68 -19.23 -15.92
C ILE A 262 -10.84 -20.09 -14.97
N THR A 263 -11.47 -20.95 -14.16
CA THR A 263 -10.73 -21.83 -13.24
C THR A 263 -9.86 -22.83 -13.99
N HIS A 264 -10.31 -23.37 -15.13
CA HIS A 264 -9.49 -24.24 -15.97
C HIS A 264 -8.24 -23.52 -16.47
N TRP A 265 -8.39 -22.30 -16.98
CA TRP A 265 -7.28 -21.48 -17.47
C TRP A 265 -6.31 -21.07 -16.35
N LEU A 266 -6.83 -20.61 -15.21
CA LEU A 266 -6.01 -20.24 -14.05
C LEU A 266 -5.22 -21.45 -13.53
N ASN A 267 -5.85 -22.62 -13.41
CA ASN A 267 -5.17 -23.84 -12.99
C ASN A 267 -4.00 -24.22 -13.91
N GLN A 268 -4.06 -23.94 -15.22
CA GLN A 268 -2.93 -24.17 -16.12
C GLN A 268 -1.79 -23.18 -15.89
N LEU A 269 -2.13 -21.92 -15.57
CA LEU A 269 -1.15 -20.85 -15.34
C LEU A 269 -0.52 -20.86 -13.94
N THR A 270 -1.05 -21.65 -13.01
CA THR A 270 -0.60 -21.67 -11.61
C THR A 270 0.01 -23.00 -11.16
N GLN A 271 0.36 -23.89 -12.11
CA GLN A 271 0.91 -25.22 -11.81
C GLN A 271 2.33 -25.19 -11.23
N THR A 272 3.17 -24.28 -11.73
CA THR A 272 4.59 -24.19 -11.34
C THR A 272 4.91 -22.85 -10.69
N ALA A 273 5.88 -22.81 -9.78
CA ALA A 273 6.30 -21.56 -9.15
C ALA A 273 6.65 -20.45 -10.17
N PRO A 274 7.39 -20.70 -11.27
CA PRO A 274 7.63 -19.67 -12.29
C PRO A 274 6.36 -19.16 -12.96
N SER A 275 5.42 -20.05 -13.29
CA SER A 275 4.13 -19.67 -13.90
C SER A 275 3.26 -18.83 -12.96
N VAL A 276 3.21 -19.17 -11.67
CA VAL A 276 2.52 -18.40 -10.63
C VAL A 276 3.13 -17.02 -10.49
N TYR A 277 4.45 -16.93 -10.50
CA TYR A 277 5.17 -15.66 -10.38
C TYR A 277 4.84 -14.71 -11.53
N ILE A 278 4.96 -15.20 -12.78
CA ILE A 278 4.61 -14.41 -13.98
C ILE A 278 3.13 -14.01 -13.96
N THR A 279 2.25 -14.95 -13.62
CA THR A 279 0.81 -14.68 -13.54
C THR A 279 0.53 -13.61 -12.49
N GLY A 280 1.19 -13.66 -11.32
CA GLY A 280 1.09 -12.64 -10.29
C GLY A 280 1.51 -11.25 -10.78
N LEU A 281 2.63 -11.15 -11.51
CA LEU A 281 3.10 -9.88 -12.09
C LEU A 281 2.07 -9.31 -13.07
N ILE A 282 1.62 -10.12 -14.03
CA ILE A 282 0.71 -9.71 -15.12
C ILE A 282 -0.68 -9.37 -14.57
N THR A 283 -1.26 -10.26 -13.77
CA THR A 283 -2.60 -10.07 -13.21
C THR A 283 -2.65 -8.80 -12.35
N SER A 284 -1.58 -8.50 -11.61
CA SER A 284 -1.48 -7.25 -10.85
C SER A 284 -1.61 -6.03 -11.75
N GLN A 285 -1.01 -6.03 -12.96
CA GLN A 285 -1.11 -4.88 -13.88
C GLN A 285 -2.53 -4.57 -14.34
N VAL A 286 -3.40 -5.58 -14.36
CA VAL A 286 -4.76 -5.51 -14.92
C VAL A 286 -5.80 -5.26 -13.84
N ILE A 287 -5.75 -6.01 -12.73
CA ILE A 287 -6.78 -5.95 -11.68
C ILE A 287 -6.28 -5.35 -10.37
N SER A 288 -5.01 -4.98 -10.26
CA SER A 288 -4.31 -4.60 -9.01
C SER A 288 -3.80 -5.78 -8.19
N ASN A 289 -2.70 -5.56 -7.48
CA ASN A 289 -1.99 -6.55 -6.66
C ASN A 289 -2.86 -7.23 -5.59
N VAL A 290 -3.77 -6.49 -4.96
CA VAL A 290 -4.69 -7.01 -3.94
C VAL A 290 -5.63 -8.10 -4.49
N PRO A 291 -6.53 -7.82 -5.44
CA PRO A 291 -7.41 -8.84 -5.98
C PRO A 291 -6.66 -9.90 -6.78
N ALA A 292 -5.49 -9.59 -7.36
CA ALA A 292 -4.61 -10.60 -7.95
C ALA A 292 -4.16 -11.64 -6.91
N ALA A 293 -3.72 -11.21 -5.73
CA ALA A 293 -3.34 -12.12 -4.65
C ALA A 293 -4.53 -12.96 -4.16
N ILE A 294 -5.69 -12.33 -3.96
CA ILE A 294 -6.90 -13.03 -3.50
C ILE A 294 -7.36 -14.05 -4.53
N LEU A 295 -7.30 -13.73 -5.83
CA LEU A 295 -7.67 -14.65 -6.91
C LEU A 295 -6.72 -15.83 -6.99
N LEU A 296 -5.42 -15.57 -7.17
CA LEU A 296 -4.44 -16.59 -7.49
C LEU A 296 -4.14 -17.53 -6.32
N ALA A 297 -4.30 -17.07 -5.07
CA ALA A 297 -4.07 -17.91 -3.89
C ALA A 297 -4.97 -19.15 -3.85
N ASN A 298 -6.17 -19.09 -4.43
CA ASN A 298 -7.10 -20.23 -4.50
C ASN A 298 -6.64 -21.32 -5.48
N PHE A 299 -5.66 -21.05 -6.34
CA PHE A 299 -5.26 -21.95 -7.43
C PHE A 299 -3.80 -22.42 -7.30
N THR A 300 -3.12 -22.10 -6.21
CA THR A 300 -1.70 -22.47 -6.07
C THR A 300 -1.24 -22.67 -4.64
N PRO A 301 -0.38 -23.69 -4.38
CA PRO A 301 0.35 -23.79 -3.12
C PRO A 301 1.66 -22.98 -3.11
N HIS A 302 2.08 -22.40 -4.25
CA HIS A 302 3.40 -21.76 -4.40
C HIS A 302 3.45 -20.35 -3.79
N LEU A 303 3.40 -20.28 -2.45
CA LEU A 303 3.39 -19.03 -1.69
C LEU A 303 4.52 -18.06 -2.06
N SER A 304 5.76 -18.54 -2.17
CA SER A 304 6.93 -17.68 -2.44
C SER A 304 6.81 -16.98 -3.80
N ALA A 305 6.42 -17.73 -4.83
CA ALA A 305 6.19 -17.21 -6.16
C ALA A 305 5.04 -16.21 -6.20
N LEU A 306 3.91 -16.54 -5.56
CA LEU A 306 2.76 -15.65 -5.51
C LEU A 306 3.11 -14.35 -4.76
N PHE A 307 3.76 -14.47 -3.60
CA PHE A 307 4.20 -13.33 -2.79
C PHE A 307 5.09 -12.38 -3.58
N LEU A 308 6.14 -12.89 -4.25
CA LEU A 308 7.01 -12.05 -5.06
C LEU A 308 6.27 -11.45 -6.25
N GLY A 309 5.44 -12.25 -6.93
CA GLY A 309 4.71 -11.84 -8.13
C GLY A 309 3.75 -10.68 -7.86
N VAL A 310 2.98 -10.72 -6.78
CA VAL A 310 2.00 -9.66 -6.47
C VAL A 310 2.63 -8.44 -5.80
N ASN A 311 3.70 -8.60 -5.01
CA ASN A 311 4.38 -7.45 -4.40
C ASN A 311 5.20 -6.67 -5.42
N ILE A 312 5.98 -7.35 -6.27
CA ILE A 312 6.70 -6.70 -7.38
C ILE A 312 5.69 -6.21 -8.43
N GLY A 313 4.62 -6.98 -8.68
CA GLY A 313 3.52 -6.62 -9.55
C GLY A 313 2.71 -5.41 -9.10
N GLY A 314 2.93 -4.89 -7.89
CA GLY A 314 2.41 -3.59 -7.47
C GLY A 314 3.10 -2.39 -8.14
N LEU A 315 4.24 -2.63 -8.80
CA LEU A 315 4.88 -1.69 -9.73
C LEU A 315 4.27 -1.82 -11.14
N GLY A 316 4.72 -0.97 -12.05
CA GLY A 316 4.29 -0.92 -13.44
C GLY A 316 3.18 0.10 -13.69
N SER A 317 1.95 -0.37 -13.88
CA SER A 317 0.81 0.47 -14.25
C SER A 317 0.25 1.28 -13.07
N LEU A 318 -0.56 2.30 -13.36
CA LEU A 318 -1.32 3.01 -12.32
C LEU A 318 -2.34 2.10 -11.63
N VAL A 319 -2.85 1.08 -12.31
CA VAL A 319 -3.84 0.13 -11.77
C VAL A 319 -3.16 -0.93 -10.90
N ALA A 320 -1.86 -1.17 -11.12
CA ALA A 320 -1.06 -2.20 -10.45
C ALA A 320 -1.17 -2.21 -8.93
N SER A 321 -1.34 -1.04 -8.31
CA SER A 321 -1.54 -0.88 -6.88
C SER A 321 -2.48 0.28 -6.60
N LEU A 322 -3.36 0.12 -5.60
CA LEU A 322 -4.23 1.20 -5.13
C LEU A 322 -3.46 2.45 -4.69
N ALA A 323 -2.26 2.27 -4.12
CA ALA A 323 -1.38 3.36 -3.74
C ALA A 323 -1.00 4.26 -4.94
N ASN A 324 -0.87 3.70 -6.14
CA ASN A 324 -0.56 4.46 -7.36
C ASN A 324 -1.72 5.39 -7.74
N LEU A 325 -2.95 4.88 -7.70
CA LEU A 325 -4.17 5.67 -7.94
C LEU A 325 -4.38 6.75 -6.87
N LEU A 326 -4.08 6.41 -5.62
CA LEU A 326 -4.24 7.32 -4.49
C LEU A 326 -3.24 8.48 -4.54
N ALA A 327 -2.02 8.23 -4.99
CA ALA A 327 -1.03 9.27 -5.23
C ALA A 327 -1.43 10.15 -6.43
N LEU A 328 -1.91 9.55 -7.52
CA LEU A 328 -2.43 10.28 -8.68
C LEU A 328 -3.55 11.24 -8.28
N LYS A 329 -4.49 10.79 -7.45
CA LYS A 329 -5.60 11.62 -6.92
C LYS A 329 -5.10 12.86 -6.19
N GLN A 330 -3.97 12.76 -5.48
CA GLN A 330 -3.37 13.87 -4.73
C GLN A 330 -2.56 14.83 -5.60
N LEU A 331 -2.15 14.40 -6.80
CA LEU A 331 -1.45 15.22 -7.78
C LEU A 331 -2.42 16.06 -8.64
N LEU A 332 -3.67 15.65 -8.80
CA LEU A 332 -4.66 16.37 -9.63
C LEU A 332 -4.77 17.87 -9.29
N PRO A 333 -4.78 18.31 -8.01
CA PRO A 333 -4.82 19.74 -7.67
C PRO A 333 -3.54 20.52 -8.01
N PHE A 334 -2.47 19.85 -8.42
CA PHE A 334 -1.16 20.44 -8.74
C PHE A 334 -0.89 20.48 -10.26
N ASN A 335 -1.90 20.19 -11.09
CA ASN A 335 -1.76 20.12 -12.54
C ASN A 335 -1.29 21.43 -13.20
N ASP A 336 -1.58 22.58 -12.58
CA ASP A 336 -1.17 23.89 -13.10
C ASP A 336 0.35 24.13 -12.99
N GLU A 337 1.04 23.41 -12.08
CA GLU A 337 2.48 23.57 -11.84
C GLU A 337 3.33 22.58 -12.63
N GLN A 338 2.83 21.35 -12.78
CA GLN A 338 3.38 20.38 -13.72
C GLN A 338 2.25 19.66 -14.43
N PRO A 339 2.28 19.61 -15.77
CA PRO A 339 1.19 19.02 -16.50
C PRO A 339 1.15 17.51 -16.24
N LEU A 340 -0.03 16.99 -15.91
CA LEU A 340 -0.23 15.61 -15.46
C LEU A 340 0.37 14.58 -16.43
N HIS A 341 0.35 14.84 -17.73
CA HIS A 341 0.92 13.96 -18.74
C HIS A 341 2.42 13.70 -18.50
N HIS A 342 3.18 14.71 -18.06
CA HIS A 342 4.60 14.57 -17.78
C HIS A 342 4.82 13.66 -16.58
N PHE A 343 4.02 13.81 -15.52
CA PHE A 343 4.01 12.88 -14.39
C PHE A 343 3.72 11.46 -14.86
N LEU A 344 2.70 11.25 -15.69
CA LEU A 344 2.31 9.91 -16.17
C LEU A 344 3.42 9.22 -16.96
N ILE A 345 4.15 9.96 -17.80
CA ILE A 345 5.29 9.42 -18.56
C ILE A 345 6.41 8.98 -17.61
N VAL A 346 6.82 9.87 -16.69
CA VAL A 346 7.88 9.58 -15.71
C VAL A 346 7.48 8.42 -14.80
N PHE A 347 6.22 8.43 -14.33
CA PHE A 347 5.63 7.39 -13.51
C PHE A 347 5.72 6.04 -14.19
N THR A 348 5.22 5.95 -15.43
CA THR A 348 5.18 4.70 -16.20
C THR A 348 6.58 4.19 -16.51
N ALA A 349 7.50 5.07 -16.90
CA ALA A 349 8.88 4.70 -17.21
C ALA A 349 9.62 4.14 -16.00
N LEU A 350 9.56 4.80 -14.84
CA LEU A 350 10.25 4.35 -13.64
C LEU A 350 9.62 3.10 -13.02
N ASN A 351 8.29 3.04 -12.99
CA ASN A 351 7.60 1.86 -12.49
C ASN A 351 7.80 0.65 -13.41
N GLY A 352 7.80 0.84 -14.73
CA GLY A 352 8.14 -0.19 -15.70
C GLY A 352 9.59 -0.66 -15.56
N LEU A 353 10.54 0.27 -15.36
CA LEU A 353 11.93 -0.07 -15.10
C LEU A 353 12.08 -0.86 -13.78
N GLY A 354 11.42 -0.43 -12.71
CA GLY A 354 11.44 -1.13 -11.42
C GLY A 354 10.82 -2.52 -11.51
N LEU A 355 9.68 -2.65 -12.20
CA LEU A 355 9.02 -3.92 -12.49
C LEU A 355 9.94 -4.85 -13.28
N PHE A 356 10.65 -4.34 -14.29
CA PHE A 356 11.59 -5.13 -15.08
C PHE A 356 12.78 -5.61 -14.24
N ILE A 357 13.45 -4.70 -13.52
CA ILE A 357 14.66 -5.03 -12.74
C ILE A 357 14.32 -6.00 -11.60
N LEU A 358 13.33 -5.68 -10.77
CA LEU A 358 12.93 -6.56 -9.66
C LEU A 358 12.24 -7.82 -10.19
N GLY A 359 11.49 -7.71 -11.30
CA GLY A 359 10.86 -8.82 -12.00
C GLY A 359 11.86 -9.89 -12.43
N LEU A 360 12.95 -9.48 -13.08
CA LEU A 360 14.05 -10.37 -13.43
C LEU A 360 14.76 -10.91 -12.19
N GLY A 361 15.03 -10.06 -11.19
CA GLY A 361 15.65 -10.49 -9.94
C GLY A 361 14.84 -11.58 -9.23
N GLY A 362 13.52 -11.41 -9.12
CA GLY A 362 12.61 -12.39 -8.54
C GLY A 362 12.50 -13.66 -9.37
N TRP A 363 12.56 -13.56 -10.70
CA TRP A 363 12.61 -14.73 -11.58
C TRP A 363 13.85 -15.60 -11.29
N PHE A 364 15.04 -14.99 -11.26
CA PHE A 364 16.27 -15.73 -10.95
C PHE A 364 16.26 -16.28 -9.53
N TYR A 365 15.76 -15.52 -8.55
CA TYR A 365 15.65 -15.97 -7.17
C TYR A 365 14.80 -17.23 -7.01
N LEU A 366 13.75 -17.40 -7.81
CA LEU A 366 12.91 -18.60 -7.78
C LEU A 366 13.53 -19.83 -8.45
N HIS A 367 14.63 -19.67 -9.19
CA HIS A 367 15.36 -20.75 -9.88
C HIS A 367 16.69 -21.12 -9.20
N LEU A 368 17.04 -20.43 -8.11
CA LEU A 368 18.14 -20.78 -7.19
C LEU A 368 17.62 -21.74 -6.12
#